data_AF-A0A3D0P273-F1
#
_entry.id   AF-A0A3D0P273-F1
#
_cell.length_a   1.000
_cell.length_b   1.000
_cell.length_c   1.000
_cell.angle_alpha   90.00
_cell.angle_beta   90.00
_cell.angle_gamma   90.00
#
_symmetry.space_group_name_H-M   'P 1'
#
loop_
_entity.id
_entity.type
_entity.pdbx_description
1 polymer ?
#
loop_
_entity_poly.entity_id
_entity_poly.type
_entity_poly.pdbx_seq_one_letter_code
_entity_poly.pdbx_strand_id
1 'polypeptide(L)' 'SEGKILKFIATLDSGKASIGLRSIGPEHDFARLSGKDNAVLFFTSRYSEQPLVVKGAGAGADVTAAGVFADIIRAART' A
#
# COMPACT_ATOMS: atom_id res chain seq x y z
N SER A 1 12.87 -14.28 20.59
CA SER A 1 11.92 -13.83 19.54
C SER A 1 12.62 -12.81 18.66
N GLU A 2 12.63 -12.96 17.34
CA GLU A 2 13.41 -12.14 16.39
C GLU A 2 12.91 -10.69 16.19
N GLY A 3 11.96 -10.20 17.01
CA GLY A 3 11.42 -8.83 16.89
C GLY A 3 10.64 -8.53 15.60
N LYS A 4 10.37 -9.55 14.78
CA LYS A 4 9.62 -9.43 13.52
C LYS A 4 8.11 -9.48 13.74
N ILE A 5 7.37 -8.92 12.80
CA ILE A 5 5.91 -8.98 12.76
C ILE A 5 5.40 -9.61 11.46
N LEU A 6 4.25 -10.25 11.51
CA LEU A 6 3.60 -10.82 10.34
C LEU A 6 2.68 -9.79 9.67
N LYS A 7 2.81 -9.66 8.35
CA LYS A 7 1.91 -8.86 7.51
C LYS A 7 1.46 -9.66 6.29
N PHE A 8 0.25 -9.42 5.83
CA PHE A 8 -0.26 -9.95 4.58
C PHE A 8 0.12 -8.98 3.46
N ILE A 9 1.03 -9.39 2.57
CA ILE A 9 1.63 -8.51 1.57
C ILE A 9 1.32 -9.06 0.18
N ALA A 10 0.88 -8.17 -0.71
CA ALA A 10 0.85 -8.39 -2.14
C ALA A 10 2.05 -7.70 -2.80
N THR A 11 2.64 -8.34 -3.79
CA THR A 11 3.77 -7.82 -4.56
C THR A 11 3.53 -8.05 -6.03
N LEU A 12 3.72 -7.00 -6.84
CA LEU A 12 3.79 -7.08 -8.29
C LEU A 12 5.22 -6.69 -8.69
N ASP A 13 5.98 -7.65 -9.17
CA ASP A 13 7.36 -7.44 -9.62
C ASP A 13 7.53 -8.09 -10.99
N SER A 14 8.05 -7.32 -11.96
CA SER A 14 8.38 -7.82 -13.30
C SER A 14 7.21 -8.58 -13.96
N GLY A 15 5.99 -8.05 -13.79
CA GLY A 15 4.75 -8.64 -14.32
C GLY A 15 4.21 -9.85 -13.53
N LYS A 16 4.87 -10.26 -12.45
CA LYS A 16 4.45 -11.39 -11.61
C LYS A 16 3.83 -10.90 -10.31
N ALA A 17 2.58 -11.31 -10.09
CA ALA A 17 1.86 -11.04 -8.85
C ALA A 17 2.05 -12.19 -7.85
N SER A 18 2.27 -11.85 -6.58
CA SER A 18 2.27 -12.80 -5.48
C SER A 18 1.58 -12.19 -4.26
N ILE A 19 1.02 -13.04 -3.40
CA ILE A 19 0.36 -12.62 -2.16
C ILE A 19 0.60 -13.65 -1.07
N GLY A 20 0.75 -13.19 0.17
CA GLY A 20 0.82 -14.09 1.32
C GLY A 20 1.30 -13.43 2.59
N LEU A 21 1.34 -14.23 3.66
CA LEU A 21 1.97 -13.82 4.91
C LEU A 21 3.49 -13.69 4.74
N ARG A 22 4.04 -12.60 5.29
CA ARG A 22 5.47 -12.29 5.30
C ARG A 22 5.86 -11.84 6.70
N SER A 23 7.04 -12.29 7.14
CA SER A 23 7.67 -11.83 8.37
C SER A 23 8.58 -10.66 8.04
N ILE A 24 8.29 -9.48 8.60
CA ILE A 24 9.03 -8.24 8.33
C ILE A 24 9.67 -7.70 9.61
N GLY A 25 10.81 -7.02 9.47
CA GLY A 25 11.48 -6.35 10.57
C GLY A 25 10.77 -5.07 11.03
N PRO A 26 11.11 -4.56 12.22
CA PRO A 26 10.49 -3.35 12.79
C PRO A 26 10.76 -2.08 11.98
N GLU A 27 11.86 -2.04 11.22
CA GLU A 27 12.24 -0.90 10.36
C GLU A 27 11.54 -0.92 8.99
N HIS A 28 10.78 -1.96 8.66
CA HIS A 28 10.07 -2.05 7.39
C HIS A 28 8.89 -1.05 7.35
N ASP A 29 8.62 -0.40 6.21
CA ASP A 29 7.54 0.62 6.11
C ASP A 29 6.17 0.10 6.56
N PHE A 30 5.84 -1.14 6.19
CA PHE A 30 4.62 -1.81 6.65
C PHE A 30 4.58 -2.15 8.14
N ALA A 31 5.69 -2.07 8.87
CA ALA A 31 5.71 -2.37 10.29
C ALA A 31 4.84 -1.41 11.11
N ARG A 32 4.78 -0.15 10.67
CA ARG A 32 4.04 0.93 11.32
C ARG A 32 2.61 1.10 10.79
N LEU A 33 2.11 0.14 9.99
CA LEU A 33 0.70 0.10 9.62
C LEU A 33 -0.13 -0.42 10.80
N SER A 34 -1.09 0.39 11.24
CA SER A 34 -2.00 0.11 12.34
C SER A 34 -3.46 0.28 11.92
N GLY A 35 -4.36 -0.51 12.51
CA GLY A 35 -5.79 -0.37 12.29
C GLY A 35 -6.20 -0.69 10.84
N LYS A 36 -6.93 0.25 10.21
CA LYS A 36 -7.47 0.12 8.85
C LYS A 36 -6.57 0.76 7.78
N ASP A 37 -5.38 1.20 8.16
CA ASP A 37 -4.44 1.80 7.22
C ASP A 37 -3.85 0.74 6.29
N ASN A 38 -3.81 1.06 5.00
CA ASN A 38 -3.07 0.32 3.99
C ASN A 38 -1.93 1.20 3.47
N ALA A 39 -0.89 0.57 2.93
CA ALA A 39 0.13 1.27 2.16
C ALA A 39 0.56 0.48 0.94
N VAL A 40 1.06 1.22 -0.06
CA VAL A 40 1.68 0.68 -1.27
C VAL A 40 3.06 1.32 -1.41
N LEU A 41 4.08 0.50 -1.62
CA LEU A 41 5.44 0.93 -1.91
C LEU A 41 5.67 0.83 -3.41
N PHE A 42 5.99 1.95 -4.04
CA PHE A 42 6.35 2.01 -5.45
C PHE A 42 7.86 2.11 -5.61
N PHE A 43 8.45 1.05 -6.15
CA PHE A 43 9.84 1.05 -6.60
C PHE A 43 9.88 1.37 -8.08
N THR A 44 10.68 2.37 -8.46
CA THR A 44 10.83 2.80 -9.86
C THR A 44 12.29 3.09 -10.15
N SER A 45 12.65 3.35 -11.40
CA SER A 45 14.03 3.78 -11.75
C SER A 45 14.47 5.06 -11.05
N ARG A 46 13.53 5.95 -10.68
CA ARG A 46 13.82 7.19 -9.93
C ARG A 46 13.76 7.00 -8.40
N TYR A 47 13.12 5.93 -7.95
CA TYR A 47 12.87 5.59 -6.54
C TYR A 47 13.29 4.14 -6.30
N SER A 48 14.58 3.84 -6.52
CA SER A 48 15.11 2.48 -6.47
C SER A 48 15.52 2.05 -5.06
N GLU A 49 16.03 2.98 -4.25
CA GLU A 49 16.49 2.70 -2.88
C GLU A 49 15.43 3.06 -1.83
N GLN A 50 14.81 4.23 -1.97
CA GLN A 50 13.72 4.69 -1.12
C GLN A 50 12.43 4.70 -1.94
N PRO A 51 11.50 3.78 -1.71
CA PRO A 51 10.27 3.70 -2.48
C PRO A 51 9.39 4.92 -2.20
N LEU A 52 8.57 5.28 -3.18
CA LEU A 52 7.45 6.18 -2.92
C LEU A 52 6.41 5.40 -2.10
N VAL A 53 6.14 5.86 -0.87
CA VAL A 53 5.16 5.26 0.03
C VAL A 53 3.85 6.04 -0.06
N VAL A 54 2.78 5.38 -0.51
CA VAL A 54 1.41 5.90 -0.43
C VAL A 54 0.70 5.18 0.69
N LYS A 55 0.32 5.90 1.75
CA LYS A 55 -0.37 5.37 2.94
C LYS A 55 -1.67 6.13 3.19
N GLY A 56 -2.68 5.43 3.68
CA GLY A 56 -3.92 6.03 4.17
C GLY A 56 -4.93 4.99 4.60
N ALA A 57 -6.12 5.43 5.01
CA ALA A 57 -7.23 4.55 5.32
C ALA A 57 -7.58 3.70 4.10
N GLY A 58 -7.48 2.38 4.22
CA GLY A 58 -7.78 1.44 3.14
C GLY A 58 -9.25 1.05 3.02
N ALA A 59 -10.06 1.43 4.00
CA ALA A 59 -11.49 1.13 4.05
C ALA A 59 -12.25 2.11 4.95
N GLY A 60 -13.49 2.41 4.58
CA GLY A 60 -14.42 3.26 5.31
C GLY A 60 -15.41 3.92 4.35
N ALA A 61 -16.67 4.07 4.75
CA ALA A 61 -17.72 4.55 3.84
C ALA A 61 -17.36 5.89 3.18
N ASP A 62 -16.93 6.86 3.99
CA ASP A 62 -16.61 8.21 3.50
C ASP A 62 -15.38 8.24 2.59
N VAL A 63 -14.32 7.51 2.96
CA VAL A 63 -13.08 7.46 2.17
C VAL A 63 -13.26 6.72 0.85
N THR A 64 -14.07 5.65 0.85
CA THR A 64 -14.43 4.93 -0.37
C THR A 64 -15.31 5.79 -1.28
N ALA A 65 -16.31 6.49 -0.73
CA ALA A 65 -17.18 7.38 -1.49
C ALA A 65 -16.39 8.55 -2.13
N ALA A 66 -15.44 9.14 -1.40
CA ALA A 66 -14.56 10.18 -1.92
C ALA A 66 -13.73 9.69 -3.12
N GLY A 67 -13.20 8.46 -3.06
CA GLY A 67 -12.46 7.85 -4.17
C GLY A 67 -13.32 7.71 -5.43
N VAL A 68 -14.52 7.15 -5.30
CA VAL A 68 -15.47 7.01 -6.42
C VAL A 68 -15.87 8.38 -6.99
N PHE A 69 -16.13 9.36 -6.11
CA PHE A 69 -16.50 10.70 -6.54
C PHE A 69 -15.38 11.41 -7.34
N ALA A 70 -14.13 11.23 -6.92
CA ALA A 70 -12.98 11.74 -7.67
C ALA A 70 -12.90 11.13 -9.08
N ASP A 71 -13.22 9.84 -9.22
CA ASP A 71 -13.26 9.17 -10.53
C ASP A 71 -14.38 9.73 -11.43
N ILE A 72 -15.56 10.04 -10.87
CA ILE A 72 -16.66 10.69 -11.61
C ILE A 72 -16.22 12.06 -12.15
N ILE A 73 -15.58 12.90 -11.31
CA ILE A 73 -15.06 14.20 -11.75
C ILE A 73 -14.05 14.04 -12.88
N ARG A 74 -13.15 13.04 -12.78
CA ARG A 74 -12.15 12.77 -13.82
C ARG A 74 -12.80 12.34 -15.14
N ALA A 75 -13.79 11.45 -15.09
CA ALA A 75 -14.50 10.97 -16.27
C ALA A 75 -15.32 12.07 -16.96
N ALA A 76 -15.88 13.02 -16.21
CA ALA A 76 -16.66 14.12 -16.77
C ALA A 76 -15.79 15.23 -17.42
N ARG A 77 -14.47 15.21 -17.19
CA ARG A 77 -13.50 16.16 -17.76
C ARG A 77 -12.86 15.66 -19.07
N THR A 78 -13.08 14.41 -19.43
CA THR A 78 -12.72 13.81 -20.71
C THR A 78 -13.91 13.84 -21.66
#